data_AF-A0A3R7AXU0-F1
#
_entry.id   AF-A0A3R7AXU0-F1
#
_cell.length_a   1.000
_cell.length_b   1.000
_cell.length_c   1.000
_cell.angle_alpha   90.00
_cell.angle_beta   90.00
_cell.angle_gamma   90.00
#
_symmetry.space_group_name_H-M   'P 1'
#
loop_
_entity.id
_entity.type
_entity.pdbx_description
1 polymer ?
#
loop_
_entity_poly.entity_id
_entity_poly.type
_entity_poly.pdbx_seq_one_letter_code
_entity_poly.pdbx_strand_id
1 'polypeptide(L)'
;MEGGEQEHQLEHKVSSDTPLVIAVHVCSTKIPYKTVGKEYIADRPEIEREITNAIREAARSLRIYISRRVRMAYEMHRLSIFKKYLPKIAEFSAKLADREKPPDIRPLLRALTVRLDEVEKRVSKVYKIVEK
;
A
#
# COMPACT_ATOMS: atom_id res chain seq x y z
N MET A 1 -29.25 18.39 5.21
CA MET A 1 -28.02 18.74 5.97
C MET A 1 -27.17 17.47 6.09
N GLU A 2 -26.73 16.88 4.98
CA GLU A 2 -26.09 15.55 4.92
C GLU A 2 -24.72 15.63 4.21
N GLY A 3 -23.95 16.68 4.51
CA GLY A 3 -22.73 17.00 3.75
C GLY A 3 -21.42 16.87 4.53
N GLY A 4 -21.42 16.28 5.74
CA GLY A 4 -20.28 16.41 6.66
C GLY A 4 -19.39 15.18 6.88
N GLU A 5 -19.82 13.98 6.50
CA GLU A 5 -19.19 12.75 7.03
C GLU A 5 -18.14 12.11 6.10
N GLN A 6 -18.03 12.56 4.85
CA GLN A 6 -17.20 11.88 3.84
C GLN A 6 -15.74 12.37 3.75
N GLU A 7 -15.39 13.52 4.34
CA GLU A 7 -14.07 14.12 4.10
C GLU A 7 -12.93 13.48 4.92
N HIS A 8 -13.21 12.84 6.05
CA HIS A 8 -12.14 12.35 6.93
C HIS A 8 -11.50 11.01 6.49
N GLN A 9 -12.11 10.29 5.54
CA GLN A 9 -11.65 8.94 5.15
C GLN A 9 -10.59 8.93 4.03
N LEU A 10 -10.37 10.06 3.34
CA LEU A 10 -9.46 10.14 2.19
C LEU A 10 -7.96 10.23 2.56
N GLU A 11 -7.62 10.45 3.83
CA GLU A 11 -6.22 10.65 4.23
C GLU A 11 -5.42 9.34 4.30
N HIS A 12 -6.10 8.22 4.52
CA HIS A 12 -5.53 6.89 4.48
C HIS A 12 -5.86 6.31 3.10
N LYS A 13 -4.86 6.09 2.24
CA LYS A 13 -4.94 5.56 0.87
C LYS A 13 -5.58 4.15 0.78
N VAL A 14 -6.81 4.00 1.25
CA VAL A 14 -7.59 2.79 1.38
C VAL A 14 -8.91 3.11 0.71
N SER A 15 -9.19 2.47 -0.42
CA SER A 15 -10.51 2.55 -1.04
C SER A 15 -11.53 1.84 -0.13
N SER A 16 -12.77 2.31 -0.13
CA SER A 16 -13.87 1.72 0.67
C SER A 16 -14.00 0.20 0.46
N ASP A 17 -13.68 -0.30 -0.74
CA ASP A 17 -13.71 -1.74 -1.09
C ASP A 17 -12.53 -2.57 -0.55
N THR A 18 -11.62 -1.99 0.24
CA THR A 18 -10.50 -2.76 0.79
C THR A 18 -10.97 -3.59 1.98
N PRO A 19 -10.77 -4.92 2.01
CA PRO A 19 -11.12 -5.72 3.17
C PRO A 19 -10.28 -5.29 4.37
N LEU A 20 -10.95 -4.71 5.37
CA LEU A 20 -10.35 -4.20 6.60
C LEU A 20 -11.18 -4.69 7.79
N VAL A 21 -10.51 -5.26 8.79
CA VAL A 21 -11.13 -5.64 10.06
C VAL A 21 -10.50 -4.81 11.16
N ILE A 22 -11.33 -4.16 11.97
CA ILE A 22 -10.89 -3.40 13.13
C ILE A 22 -11.52 -4.05 14.36
N ALA A 23 -10.68 -4.43 15.31
CA ALA A 23 -11.10 -4.95 16.61
C ALA A 23 -10.60 -4.00 17.70
N VAL A 24 -11.51 -3.55 18.56
CA VAL A 24 -11.20 -2.68 19.70
C VAL A 24 -11.58 -3.42 20.97
N HIS A 25 -10.64 -3.52 21.90
CA HIS A 25 -10.86 -4.14 23.20
C HIS A 25 -10.76 -3.08 24.29
N VAL A 26 -11.80 -2.95 25.11
CA VAL A 26 -11.88 -1.97 26.19
C VAL A 26 -12.00 -2.70 27.52
N CYS A 27 -11.11 -2.40 28.46
CA CYS A 27 -11.12 -2.97 29.81
C CYS A 27 -11.08 -1.85 30.86
N SER A 28 -11.96 -1.95 31.86
CA SER A 28 -11.98 -1.03 33.00
C SER A 28 -12.67 -1.71 34.19
N THR A 29 -12.41 -1.22 35.40
CA THR A 29 -13.09 -1.66 36.63
C THR A 29 -14.59 -1.35 36.60
N LYS A 30 -14.99 -0.29 35.88
CA LYS A 30 -16.38 0.10 35.66
C LYS A 30 -16.57 0.63 34.23
N ILE A 31 -17.03 -0.24 33.34
CA ILE A 31 -17.32 0.13 31.95
C ILE A 31 -18.69 0.84 31.91
N PRO A 32 -18.78 2.05 31.34
CA PRO A 32 -20.04 2.77 31.22
C PRO A 32 -20.83 2.22 30.03
N TYR A 33 -21.79 1.34 30.29
CA TYR A 33 -22.70 0.81 29.28
C TYR A 33 -23.92 1.72 29.08
N LYS A 34 -24.42 1.81 27.84
CA LYS A 34 -25.61 2.59 27.48
C LYS A 34 -26.91 1.84 27.79
N THR A 35 -26.88 0.50 27.73
CA THR A 35 -28.02 -0.39 28.01
C THR A 35 -27.68 -1.37 29.13
N VAL A 36 -28.73 -1.89 29.80
CA VAL A 36 -28.59 -2.93 30.84
C VAL A 36 -28.02 -4.23 30.27
N GLY A 37 -28.30 -4.51 29.00
CA GLY A 37 -27.78 -5.68 28.26
C GLY A 37 -26.29 -5.63 27.93
N LYS A 38 -25.61 -4.49 28.16
CA LYS A 38 -24.16 -4.30 27.92
C LYS A 38 -23.70 -4.48 26.47
N GLU A 39 -24.59 -4.24 25.52
CA GLU A 39 -24.29 -4.35 24.08
C GLU A 39 -23.59 -3.10 23.54
N TYR A 40 -23.87 -1.95 24.14
CA TYR A 40 -23.36 -0.64 23.71
C TYR A 40 -22.60 0.04 24.83
N ILE A 41 -21.45 0.61 24.49
CA ILE A 41 -20.69 1.52 25.37
C ILE A 41 -21.34 2.90 25.28
N ALA A 42 -21.37 3.64 26.40
CA ALA A 42 -21.89 5.00 26.42
C ALA A 42 -20.92 5.99 25.74
N ASP A 43 -21.48 7.01 25.08
CA ASP A 43 -20.75 8.02 24.31
C ASP A 43 -20.06 9.04 25.24
N ARG A 44 -19.03 8.58 25.95
CA ARG A 44 -18.19 9.40 26.84
C ARG A 44 -17.05 10.01 26.02
N PRO A 45 -16.84 11.34 26.06
CA PRO A 45 -15.81 11.99 25.27
C PRO A 45 -14.40 11.52 25.63
N GLU A 46 -14.16 11.06 26.87
CA GLU A 46 -12.86 10.49 27.24
C GLU A 46 -12.57 9.17 26.52
N ILE A 47 -13.58 8.29 26.42
CA ILE A 47 -13.44 6.97 25.79
C ILE A 47 -13.31 7.12 24.27
N GLU A 48 -14.13 7.97 23.66
CA GLU A 48 -14.10 8.23 22.23
C GLU A 48 -12.73 8.77 21.77
N ARG A 49 -12.17 9.73 22.52
CA ARG A 49 -10.84 10.28 22.25
C ARG A 49 -9.77 9.20 22.31
N GLU A 50 -9.80 8.34 23.33
CA GLU A 50 -8.80 7.29 23.51
C GLU A 50 -8.89 6.22 22.42
N ILE A 51 -10.10 5.75 22.10
CA ILE A 51 -10.32 4.78 21.02
C ILE A 51 -9.86 5.37 19.68
N THR A 52 -10.18 6.63 19.41
CA THR A 52 -9.77 7.31 18.17
C THR A 52 -8.25 7.41 18.07
N ASN A 53 -7.57 7.74 19.17
CA ASN A 53 -6.11 7.81 19.20
C ASN A 53 -5.47 6.44 18.97
N ALA A 54 -5.98 5.39 19.63
CA ALA A 54 -5.52 4.02 19.43
C ALA A 54 -5.67 3.56 17.98
N ILE A 55 -6.82 3.86 17.34
CA ILE A 55 -7.04 3.55 15.93
C ILE A 55 -6.08 4.34 15.04
N ARG A 56 -5.88 5.65 15.29
CA ARG A 56 -4.96 6.48 14.51
C ARG A 56 -3.51 6.00 14.60
N GLU A 57 -3.10 5.52 15.76
CA GLU A 57 -1.77 4.95 15.96
C GLU A 57 -1.59 3.67 15.12
N ALA A 58 -2.55 2.74 15.19
CA ALA A 58 -2.54 1.53 14.36
C ALA A 58 -2.60 1.87 12.85
N ALA A 59 -3.43 2.84 12.47
CA ALA A 59 -3.58 3.31 11.10
C ALA A 59 -2.30 3.93 10.53
N ARG A 60 -1.44 4.54 11.37
CA ARG A 60 -0.14 5.08 10.94
C ARG A 60 0.78 3.97 10.43
N SER A 61 0.86 2.86 11.17
CA SER A 61 1.64 1.68 10.77
C SER A 61 1.09 1.06 9.48
N LEU A 62 -0.24 0.94 9.38
CA LEU A 62 -0.91 0.44 8.18
C LEU A 62 -0.66 1.35 6.95
N ARG A 63 -0.73 2.67 7.11
CA ARG A 63 -0.48 3.64 6.03
C ARG A 63 0.91 3.49 5.45
N ILE A 64 1.92 3.29 6.30
CA ILE A 64 3.31 3.06 5.86
C ILE A 64 3.41 1.76 5.06
N TYR A 65 2.77 0.70 5.53
CA TYR A 65 2.75 -0.59 4.85
C TYR A 65 2.12 -0.51 3.46
N ILE A 66 0.91 0.08 3.36
CA ILE A 66 0.21 0.25 2.08
C ILE A 66 1.02 1.12 1.13
N SER A 67 1.58 2.24 1.62
CA SER A 67 2.41 3.13 0.80
C SER A 67 3.64 2.42 0.23
N ARG A 68 4.28 1.55 1.02
CA ARG A 68 5.39 0.71 0.55
C ARG A 68 4.92 -0.26 -0.54
N ARG A 69 3.78 -0.93 -0.36
CA ARG A 69 3.21 -1.85 -1.37
C ARG A 69 2.91 -1.15 -2.70
N VAL A 70 2.24 0.00 -2.66
CA VAL A 70 1.92 0.79 -3.85
C VAL A 70 3.20 1.21 -4.57
N ARG A 71 4.21 1.68 -3.83
CA ARG A 71 5.51 2.01 -4.42
C ARG A 71 6.14 0.80 -5.10
N MET A 72 6.18 -0.37 -4.45
CA MET A 72 6.75 -1.58 -5.04
C MET A 72 6.01 -2.03 -6.31
N ALA A 73 4.68 -1.99 -6.30
CA ALA A 73 3.87 -2.31 -7.48
C ALA A 73 4.19 -1.38 -8.65
N TYR A 74 4.33 -0.08 -8.38
CA TYR A 74 4.71 0.91 -9.39
C TYR A 74 6.13 0.66 -9.94
N GLU A 75 7.09 0.36 -9.07
CA GLU A 75 8.45 0.00 -9.48
C GLU A 75 8.47 -1.24 -10.39
N MET A 76 7.73 -2.30 -10.02
CA MET A 76 7.62 -3.51 -10.84
C MET A 76 6.99 -3.22 -12.21
N HIS A 77 5.88 -2.46 -12.21
CA HIS A 77 5.19 -2.10 -13.44
C HIS A 77 6.11 -1.30 -14.38
N ARG A 78 6.81 -0.30 -13.82
CA ARG A 78 7.77 0.52 -14.57
C ARG A 78 8.88 -0.35 -15.17
N LEU A 79 9.52 -1.22 -14.37
CA LEU A 79 10.59 -2.10 -14.84
C LEU A 79 10.12 -3.10 -15.92
N SER A 80 8.91 -3.63 -15.79
CA SER A 80 8.28 -4.52 -16.78
C SER A 80 8.10 -3.82 -18.13
N ILE A 81 7.60 -2.58 -18.11
CA ILE A 81 7.49 -1.74 -19.31
C ILE A 81 8.88 -1.51 -19.91
N PHE A 82 9.88 -1.10 -19.13
CA PHE A 82 11.23 -0.90 -19.64
C PHE A 82 11.79 -2.15 -20.31
N LYS A 83 11.63 -3.34 -19.70
CA LYS A 83 12.07 -4.62 -20.31
C LYS A 83 11.42 -4.88 -21.68
N LYS A 84 10.13 -4.53 -21.83
CA LYS A 84 9.39 -4.72 -23.09
C LYS A 84 9.78 -3.73 -24.18
N TYR A 85 9.99 -2.46 -23.84
CA TYR A 85 10.20 -1.40 -24.82
C TYR A 85 11.67 -1.11 -25.13
N LEU A 86 12.60 -1.37 -24.21
CA LEU A 86 14.02 -1.08 -24.40
C LEU A 86 14.61 -1.72 -25.67
N PRO A 87 14.30 -2.99 -26.04
CA PRO A 87 14.78 -3.57 -27.29
C PRO A 87 14.24 -2.85 -28.53
N LYS A 88 12.96 -2.45 -28.51
CA LYS A 88 12.33 -1.73 -29.62
C LYS A 88 12.93 -0.33 -29.80
N ILE A 89 13.20 0.36 -28.70
CA ILE A 89 13.85 1.67 -28.71
C ILE A 89 15.23 1.55 -29.35
N ALA A 90 16.03 0.55 -28.95
CA ALA A 90 17.35 0.33 -29.55
C ALA A 90 17.29 0.04 -31.05
N GLU A 91 16.32 -0.74 -31.50
CA GLU A 91 16.09 -1.03 -32.92
C GLU A 91 15.72 0.23 -33.71
N PHE A 92 14.75 1.01 -33.22
CA PHE A 92 14.31 2.24 -33.89
C PHE A 92 15.37 3.33 -33.89
N SER A 93 16.10 3.50 -32.79
CA SER A 93 17.22 4.45 -32.71
C SER A 93 18.35 4.08 -33.69
N ALA A 94 18.63 2.79 -33.88
CA ALA A 94 19.64 2.34 -34.84
C ALA A 94 19.20 2.59 -36.29
N LYS A 95 17.93 2.29 -36.61
CA LYS A 95 17.31 2.59 -37.90
C LYS A 95 17.32 4.08 -38.22
N LEU A 96 17.01 4.94 -37.24
CA LEU A 96 17.01 6.40 -37.43
C LEU A 96 18.41 6.98 -37.62
N ALA A 97 19.42 6.38 -37.01
CA ALA A 97 20.81 6.83 -37.11
C ALA A 97 21.58 6.21 -38.29
N ASP A 98 20.89 5.54 -39.21
CA ASP A 98 21.45 4.78 -40.34
C ASP A 98 22.58 3.81 -39.91
N ARG A 99 22.47 3.22 -38.71
CA ARG A 99 23.41 2.21 -38.22
C ARG A 99 22.86 0.81 -38.46
N GLU A 100 23.64 -0.04 -39.14
CA GLU A 100 23.26 -1.44 -39.44
C GLU A 100 23.05 -2.30 -38.18
N LYS A 101 23.78 -2.01 -37.09
CA LYS A 101 23.70 -2.78 -35.85
C LYS A 101 23.10 -1.97 -34.71
N PRO A 102 22.09 -2.50 -34.01
CA PRO A 102 21.57 -1.86 -32.81
C PRO A 102 22.63 -1.83 -31.71
N PRO A 103 22.61 -0.79 -30.85
CA PRO A 103 23.51 -0.72 -29.70
C PRO A 103 23.28 -1.90 -28.76
N ASP A 104 24.35 -2.36 -28.10
CA ASP A 104 24.26 -3.49 -27.20
C ASP A 104 23.47 -3.14 -25.93
N ILE A 105 22.23 -3.64 -25.87
CA ILE A 105 21.31 -3.46 -24.74
C ILE A 105 21.46 -4.53 -23.65
N ARG A 106 22.26 -5.58 -23.88
CA ARG A 106 22.42 -6.70 -22.93
C ARG A 106 22.89 -6.23 -21.54
N PRO A 107 23.81 -5.26 -21.40
CA PRO A 107 24.20 -4.73 -20.09
C PRO A 107 23.03 -4.09 -19.34
N LEU A 108 22.18 -3.33 -20.05
CA LEU A 108 21.01 -2.67 -19.47
C LEU A 108 19.93 -3.67 -19.06
N LEU A 109 19.68 -4.68 -19.89
CA LEU A 109 18.74 -5.77 -19.58
C LEU A 109 19.19 -6.59 -18.38
N ARG A 110 20.49 -6.84 -18.23
CA ARG A 110 21.04 -7.52 -17.06
C ARG A 110 20.84 -6.71 -15.79
N ALA A 111 21.15 -5.41 -15.82
CA ALA A 111 20.94 -4.51 -14.68
C ALA A 111 19.44 -4.41 -14.29
N LEU A 112 18.54 -4.39 -15.28
CA LEU A 112 17.09 -4.43 -15.06
C LEU A 112 16.63 -5.76 -14.42
N THR A 113 17.20 -6.89 -14.85
CA THR A 113 16.83 -8.22 -14.34
C THR A 113 17.22 -8.38 -12.87
N VAL A 114 18.43 -7.96 -12.49
CA VAL A 114 18.87 -7.97 -11.08
C VAL A 114 17.92 -7.13 -10.22
N ARG A 115 17.54 -5.94 -10.69
CA ARG A 115 16.58 -5.07 -9.98
C ARG A 115 15.19 -5.68 -9.88
N LEU A 116 14.73 -6.40 -10.90
CA LEU A 116 13.45 -7.10 -10.85
C LEU A 116 13.47 -8.20 -9.78
N ASP A 117 14.53 -9.00 -9.73
CA ASP A 117 14.69 -10.08 -8.74
C ASP A 117 14.73 -9.51 -7.31
N GLU A 118 15.39 -8.37 -7.10
CA GLU A 118 15.41 -7.66 -5.81
C GLU A 118 14.03 -7.18 -5.37
N VAL A 119 13.25 -6.62 -6.31
CA VAL A 119 11.89 -6.15 -6.03
C VAL A 119 10.96 -7.34 -5.77
N GLU A 120 11.09 -8.43 -6.51
CA GLU A 120 10.30 -9.64 -6.34
C GLU A 120 10.58 -10.35 -5.01
N LYS A 121 11.85 -10.38 -4.56
CA LYS A 121 12.23 -10.82 -3.21
C LYS A 121 11.61 -9.95 -2.12
N ARG A 122 11.56 -8.62 -2.33
CA ARG A 122 10.89 -7.70 -1.39
C ARG A 122 9.39 -7.94 -1.32
N VAL A 123 8.76 -8.22 -2.46
CA VAL A 123 7.32 -8.52 -2.54
C VAL A 123 6.98 -9.84 -1.85
N SER A 124 7.73 -10.92 -2.12
CA SER A 124 7.50 -12.21 -1.45
C SER A 124 7.72 -12.15 0.06
N LYS A 125 8.71 -11.37 0.53
CA LYS A 125 8.90 -11.11 1.96
C LYS A 125 7.68 -10.44 2.61
N VAL A 126 6.98 -9.57 1.88
CA VAL A 126 5.76 -8.92 2.35
C VAL A 126 4.58 -9.89 2.42
N TYR A 127 4.40 -10.76 1.42
CA TYR A 127 3.33 -11.75 1.44
C TYR A 127 3.47 -12.79 2.56
N LYS A 128 4.70 -13.22 2.88
CA LYS A 128 4.97 -14.14 4.00
C LYS A 128 4.60 -13.60 5.38
N ILE A 129 4.40 -12.28 5.52
CA ILE A 129 3.95 -11.67 6.78
C ILE A 129 2.43 -11.80 6.93
N VAL A 130 1.69 -11.96 5.83
CA VAL A 130 0.22 -12.02 5.82
C VAL A 130 -0.32 -13.45 6.02
N GLU A 131 0.46 -14.48 5.70
CA GLU A 131 0.09 -15.91 5.86
C GLU A 131 0.50 -16.53 7.20
N LYS A 132 1.00 -15.74 8.15
CA LYS A 132 1.40 -16.19 9.49
C LYS A 132 0.33 -15.84 10.51
#